data_AF-G1V000-F1
#
_entry.id   AF-G1V000-F1
#
_cell.length_a   1.000
_cell.length_b   1.000
_cell.length_c   1.000
_cell.angle_alpha   90.00
_cell.angle_beta   90.00
_cell.angle_gamma   90.00
#
_symmetry.space_group_name_H-M   'P 1'
#
loop_
_entity.id
_entity.type
_entity.pdbx_description
1 polymer ?
#
loop_
_entity_poly.entity_id
_entity_poly.type
_entity_poly.pdbx_seq_one_letter_code
_entity_poly.pdbx_strand_id
1 'polypeptide(L)'
;MTAQQILDTAQSLYEKKLTTYPRTDCRYLPEEQFSDAARIITALSGVSGLETVTAKADSALRGPVWDTKKITAHHAIIPTGEEPRSLTAQEKELYLMIAVQYFLQFYPPMLYEAQKILATIVETAWEARGRMIIEPGWTGFAAEEDDEDAKKKRPNSRCRPSATMTPYSAPTWTPSKRRPRRLPGFRKVH
;
A
#
# COMPACT_ATOMS: atom_id res chain seq x y z
N MET A 1 -14.26 -11.70 8.92
CA MET A 1 -15.57 -11.02 8.78
C MET A 1 -16.14 -11.33 7.41
N THR A 2 -17.46 -11.52 7.28
CA THR A 2 -18.12 -11.60 5.97
C THR A 2 -18.18 -10.22 5.31
N ALA A 3 -18.43 -10.16 3.99
CA ALA A 3 -18.57 -8.87 3.30
C ALA A 3 -19.67 -7.98 3.91
N GLN A 4 -20.78 -8.59 4.32
CA GLN A 4 -21.87 -7.87 5.00
C GLN A 4 -21.43 -7.31 6.36
N GLN A 5 -20.74 -8.12 7.17
CA GLN A 5 -20.21 -7.67 8.47
C GLN A 5 -19.23 -6.49 8.32
N ILE A 6 -18.39 -6.50 7.29
CA ILE A 6 -17.47 -5.39 7.01
C ILE A 6 -18.25 -4.12 6.67
N LEU A 7 -19.27 -4.23 5.81
CA LEU A 7 -20.11 -3.09 5.44
C LEU A 7 -20.85 -2.52 6.66
N ASP A 8 -21.42 -3.38 7.51
CA ASP A 8 -22.13 -2.96 8.72
C ASP A 8 -21.17 -2.29 9.72
N THR A 9 -19.95 -2.81 9.85
CA THR A 9 -18.90 -2.22 10.69
C THR A 9 -18.44 -0.85 10.15
N ALA A 10 -18.22 -0.74 8.84
CA ALA A 10 -17.86 0.52 8.19
C ALA A 10 -18.99 1.56 8.31
N GLN A 11 -20.24 1.12 8.23
CA GLN A 11 -21.42 1.95 8.46
C GLN A 11 -21.44 2.48 9.90
N SER A 12 -21.18 1.63 10.90
CA SER A 12 -21.06 2.05 12.31
C SER A 12 -19.96 3.10 12.51
N LEU A 13 -18.77 2.90 11.91
CA LEU A 13 -17.66 3.87 11.97
C LEU A 13 -18.03 5.23 11.35
N TYR A 14 -18.78 5.24 10.24
CA TYR A 14 -19.28 6.45 9.61
C TYR A 14 -20.32 7.18 10.48
N GLU A 15 -21.24 6.44 11.10
CA GLU A 15 -22.24 7.00 12.01
C GLU A 15 -21.59 7.62 13.26
N LYS A 16 -20.51 7.00 13.76
CA LYS A 16 -19.61 7.53 14.79
C LYS A 16 -18.71 8.69 14.33
N LYS A 17 -18.80 9.10 13.05
CA LYS A 17 -18.01 10.20 12.44
C LYS A 17 -16.51 9.98 12.38
N LEU A 18 -16.06 8.72 12.44
CA LEU A 18 -14.64 8.38 12.43
C LEU A 18 -14.09 8.21 11.02
N THR A 19 -14.93 7.80 10.08
CA THR A 19 -14.59 7.62 8.66
C THR A 19 -15.57 8.34 7.75
N THR A 20 -15.20 8.54 6.50
CA THR A 20 -16.11 9.03 5.46
C THR A 20 -17.04 7.93 4.95
N TYR A 21 -18.00 8.32 4.10
CA TYR A 21 -19.12 7.47 3.69
C TYR A 21 -18.66 6.14 3.06
N PRO A 22 -19.10 4.97 3.57
CA PRO A 22 -18.48 3.68 3.25
C PRO A 22 -19.04 3.00 1.99
N ARG A 23 -20.09 3.55 1.38
CA ARG A 23 -20.72 3.00 0.17
C ARG A 23 -20.22 3.76 -1.06
N THR A 24 -18.97 3.49 -1.42
CA THR A 24 -18.26 4.15 -2.52
C THR A 24 -17.45 3.12 -3.29
N ASP A 25 -17.43 3.24 -4.62
CA ASP A 25 -16.53 2.49 -5.51
C ASP A 25 -15.29 3.31 -5.91
N CYS A 26 -15.24 4.58 -5.49
CA CYS A 26 -14.16 5.49 -5.81
C CYS A 26 -12.94 5.25 -4.92
N ARG A 27 -11.75 5.32 -5.53
CA ARG A 27 -10.44 5.20 -4.85
C ARG A 27 -9.65 6.50 -4.82
N TYR A 28 -10.27 7.61 -5.22
CA TYR A 28 -9.64 8.92 -5.32
C TYR A 28 -10.20 9.88 -4.27
N LEU A 29 -9.40 10.89 -3.93
CA LEU A 29 -9.70 11.95 -2.98
C LEU A 29 -9.73 13.31 -3.68
N PRO A 30 -10.59 14.24 -3.23
CA PRO A 30 -10.61 15.60 -3.76
C PRO A 30 -9.27 16.28 -3.48
N GLU A 31 -8.71 16.95 -4.48
CA GLU A 31 -7.43 17.66 -4.33
C GLU A 31 -7.51 18.75 -3.25
N GLU A 32 -8.70 19.30 -3.05
CA GLU A 32 -9.00 20.35 -2.08
C GLU A 32 -8.90 19.86 -0.63
N GLN A 33 -9.11 18.56 -0.38
CA GLN A 33 -8.98 17.96 0.95
C GLN A 33 -7.52 17.69 1.34
N PHE A 34 -6.56 17.88 0.43
CA PHE A 34 -5.15 17.64 0.75
C PHE A 34 -4.65 18.51 1.91
N SER A 35 -5.19 19.73 2.06
CA SER A 35 -4.81 20.62 3.17
C SER A 35 -5.16 20.08 4.56
N ASP A 36 -6.09 19.12 4.67
CA ASP A 36 -6.44 18.49 5.95
C ASP A 36 -5.44 17.44 6.41
N ALA A 37 -4.51 17.00 5.55
CA ALA A 37 -3.58 15.91 5.82
C ALA A 37 -2.78 16.10 7.11
N ALA A 38 -2.15 17.27 7.26
CA ALA A 38 -1.33 17.58 8.43
C ALA A 38 -2.15 17.54 9.74
N ARG A 39 -3.39 18.05 9.69
CA ARG A 39 -4.33 18.02 10.82
C ARG A 39 -4.69 16.59 11.19
N ILE A 40 -5.04 15.75 10.21
CA ILE A 40 -5.46 14.37 10.44
C ILE A 40 -4.30 13.51 10.96
N ILE A 41 -3.09 13.66 10.39
CA ILE A 41 -1.87 12.96 10.87
C ILE A 41 -1.61 13.33 12.33
N THR A 42 -1.65 14.61 12.67
CA THR A 42 -1.41 15.09 14.04
C THR A 42 -2.48 14.63 15.02
N ALA A 43 -3.75 14.68 14.63
CA ALA A 43 -4.86 14.30 15.51
C ALA A 43 -4.82 12.81 15.87
N LEU A 44 -4.34 11.96 14.96
CA LEU A 44 -4.35 10.50 15.12
C LEU A 44 -2.99 9.92 15.54
N SER A 45 -1.94 10.74 15.71
CA SER A 45 -0.60 10.25 16.04
C SER A 45 -0.49 9.61 17.42
N GLY A 46 -1.41 9.93 18.33
CA GLY A 46 -1.49 9.32 19.67
C GLY A 46 -2.39 8.09 19.75
N VAL A 47 -3.02 7.68 18.64
CA VAL A 47 -3.94 6.54 18.65
C VAL A 47 -3.14 5.23 18.61
N SER A 48 -3.46 4.33 19.54
CA SER A 48 -2.84 3.02 19.63
C SER A 48 -3.01 2.19 18.34
N GLY A 49 -1.88 1.83 17.73
CA GLY A 49 -1.78 1.13 16.45
C GLY A 49 -1.46 2.05 15.26
N LEU A 50 -1.41 3.37 15.45
CA LEU A 50 -1.13 4.36 14.40
C LEU A 50 0.15 5.18 14.65
N GLU A 51 0.79 5.03 15.80
CA GLU A 51 1.94 5.83 16.22
C GLU A 51 3.10 5.69 15.22
N THR A 52 3.42 4.45 14.83
CA THR A 52 4.52 4.17 13.89
C THR A 52 4.24 4.71 12.49
N VAL A 53 3.00 4.58 12.00
CA VAL A 53 2.65 4.99 10.63
C VAL A 53 2.56 6.51 10.52
N THR A 54 2.04 7.17 11.54
CA THR A 54 1.94 8.64 11.58
C THR A 54 3.29 9.30 11.79
N ALA A 55 4.18 8.72 12.61
CA ALA A 55 5.52 9.27 12.86
C ALA A 55 6.41 9.31 11.60
N LYS A 56 6.20 8.39 10.65
CA LYS A 56 6.93 8.32 9.37
C LYS A 56 6.20 9.01 8.21
N ALA A 57 4.96 9.46 8.40
CA ALA A 57 4.16 10.12 7.37
C ALA A 57 4.59 11.58 7.18
N ASP A 58 4.84 11.99 5.93
CA ASP A 58 5.16 13.37 5.57
C ASP A 58 3.96 14.02 4.86
N SER A 59 3.29 14.94 5.56
CA SER A 59 2.13 15.67 5.03
C SER A 59 2.41 16.48 3.75
N ALA A 60 3.67 16.75 3.40
CA ALA A 60 4.04 17.39 2.15
C ALA A 60 4.05 16.41 0.96
N LEU A 61 4.15 15.10 1.22
CA LEU A 61 4.10 14.09 0.17
C LEU A 61 2.67 13.87 -0.29
N ARG A 62 2.48 13.84 -1.61
CA ARG A 62 1.19 13.71 -2.24
C ARG A 62 1.11 12.42 -3.06
N GLY A 63 0.46 11.40 -2.49
CA GLY A 63 0.16 10.14 -3.18
C GLY A 63 -0.68 10.30 -4.45
N PRO A 64 -0.82 9.26 -5.28
CA PRO A 64 -1.53 9.33 -6.56
C PRO A 64 -3.06 9.37 -6.42
N VAL A 65 -3.60 9.30 -5.20
CA VAL A 65 -5.05 9.25 -4.94
C VAL A 65 -5.73 10.62 -5.04
N TRP A 66 -4.99 11.72 -4.97
CA TRP A 66 -5.53 13.08 -5.01
C TRP A 66 -5.81 13.53 -6.45
N ASP A 67 -7.00 13.24 -6.96
CA ASP A 67 -7.40 13.46 -8.35
C ASP A 67 -8.92 13.67 -8.44
N THR A 68 -9.37 14.92 -8.31
CA THR A 68 -10.80 15.28 -8.29
C THR A 68 -11.54 14.82 -9.56
N LYS A 69 -10.85 14.74 -10.70
CA LYS A 69 -11.44 14.36 -11.99
C LYS A 69 -11.87 12.90 -12.07
N LYS A 70 -11.36 12.06 -11.17
CA LYS A 70 -11.69 10.62 -11.10
C LYS A 70 -12.68 10.28 -9.99
N ILE A 71 -13.22 11.30 -9.34
CA ILE A 71 -14.27 11.13 -8.34
C ILE A 71 -15.60 11.02 -9.07
N THR A 72 -16.42 10.08 -8.60
CA THR A 72 -17.78 9.86 -9.08
C THR A 72 -18.76 10.58 -8.14
N ALA A 73 -19.69 9.86 -7.50
CA ALA A 73 -20.65 10.42 -6.56
C ALA A 73 -20.04 10.62 -5.15
N HIS A 74 -19.10 9.77 -4.77
CA HIS A 74 -18.42 9.80 -3.49
C HIS A 74 -16.92 9.60 -3.70
N HIS A 75 -16.10 10.04 -2.75
CA HIS A 75 -14.65 9.83 -2.77
C HIS A 75 -14.26 8.57 -1.97
N ALA A 76 -12.97 8.28 -1.85
CA ALA A 76 -12.47 7.14 -1.08
C ALA A 76 -12.77 7.24 0.43
N ILE A 77 -12.87 6.09 1.09
CA ILE A 77 -13.06 5.99 2.55
C ILE A 77 -11.75 6.38 3.24
N ILE A 78 -11.79 7.40 4.10
CA ILE A 78 -10.64 7.91 4.87
C ILE A 78 -11.04 8.22 6.31
N PRO A 79 -10.10 8.27 7.26
CA PRO A 79 -10.39 8.80 8.59
C PRO A 79 -10.69 10.30 8.53
N THR A 80 -11.53 10.79 9.43
CA THR A 80 -11.91 12.21 9.53
C THR A 80 -10.92 13.04 10.36
N GLY A 81 -10.10 12.36 11.18
CA GLY A 81 -9.25 12.96 12.21
C GLY A 81 -9.90 13.01 13.59
N GLU A 82 -11.15 12.56 13.73
CA GLU A 82 -11.80 12.38 15.03
C GLU A 82 -11.16 11.22 15.81
N GLU A 83 -10.96 11.41 17.11
CA GLU A 83 -10.31 10.42 17.97
C GLU A 83 -11.23 9.19 18.15
N PRO A 84 -10.77 7.97 17.79
CA PRO A 84 -11.57 6.76 17.92
C PRO A 84 -11.71 6.34 19.38
N ARG A 85 -12.89 6.56 19.96
CA ARG A 85 -13.23 6.14 21.34
C ARG A 85 -14.27 5.03 21.33
N SER A 86 -14.18 4.12 22.31
CA SER A 86 -15.18 3.08 22.56
C SER A 86 -15.53 2.22 21.33
N LEU A 87 -14.50 1.74 20.64
CA LEU A 87 -14.65 0.82 19.51
C LEU A 87 -14.70 -0.63 19.98
N THR A 88 -15.58 -1.42 19.36
CA THR A 88 -15.49 -2.88 19.42
C THR A 88 -14.19 -3.36 18.76
N ALA A 89 -13.78 -4.61 19.01
CA ALA A 89 -12.57 -5.16 18.40
C ALA A 89 -12.61 -5.11 16.86
N GLN A 90 -13.77 -5.41 16.26
CA GLN A 90 -13.97 -5.41 14.81
C GLN A 90 -13.92 -4.00 14.22
N GLU A 91 -14.55 -3.02 14.89
CA GLU A 91 -14.48 -1.62 14.48
C GLU A 91 -13.06 -1.07 14.59
N LYS A 92 -12.33 -1.42 15.65
CA LYS A 92 -10.94 -1.01 15.83
C LYS A 92 -10.07 -1.56 14.71
N GLU A 93 -10.18 -2.86 14.41
CA GLU A 93 -9.43 -3.51 13.33
C GLU A 93 -9.71 -2.85 11.98
N LEU A 94 -10.98 -2.64 11.63
CA LEU A 94 -11.36 -2.01 10.37
C LEU A 94 -10.92 -0.54 10.29
N TYR A 95 -11.07 0.22 11.37
CA TYR A 95 -10.64 1.61 11.43
C TYR A 95 -9.13 1.75 11.25
N LEU A 96 -8.34 0.91 11.93
CA LEU A 96 -6.88 0.91 11.81
C LEU A 96 -6.45 0.61 10.37
N MET A 97 -7.06 -0.38 9.71
CA MET A 97 -6.77 -0.67 8.30
C MET A 97 -7.05 0.53 7.39
N ILE A 98 -8.18 1.23 7.58
CA ILE A 98 -8.54 2.43 6.81
C ILE A 98 -7.52 3.55 7.06
N ALA A 99 -7.17 3.80 8.32
CA ALA A 99 -6.25 4.86 8.71
C ALA A 99 -4.82 4.60 8.20
N VAL A 100 -4.30 3.38 8.33
CA VAL A 100 -3.01 2.97 7.78
C VAL A 100 -2.97 3.21 6.27
N GLN A 101 -3.98 2.76 5.52
CA GLN A 101 -4.03 2.95 4.06
C GLN A 101 -4.04 4.43 3.65
N TYR A 102 -4.71 5.28 4.43
CA TYR A 102 -4.67 6.74 4.25
C TYR A 102 -3.26 7.30 4.51
N PHE A 103 -2.61 6.89 5.61
CA PHE A 103 -1.28 7.41 5.96
C PHE A 103 -0.18 6.99 4.99
N LEU A 104 -0.29 5.81 4.38
CA LEU A 104 0.64 5.39 3.33
C LEU A 104 0.63 6.28 2.07
N GLN A 105 -0.38 7.14 1.91
CA GLN A 105 -0.39 8.14 0.82
C GLN A 105 0.59 9.30 1.05
N PHE A 106 1.15 9.39 2.25
CA PHE A 106 2.14 10.40 2.68
C PHE A 106 3.53 9.79 2.86
N TYR A 107 3.79 8.67 2.19
CA TYR A 107 5.08 7.99 2.15
C TYR A 107 5.71 8.11 0.76
N PRO A 108 7.06 8.03 0.66
CA PRO A 108 7.73 7.96 -0.63
C PRO A 108 7.26 6.74 -1.45
N PRO A 109 7.27 6.84 -2.79
CA PRO A 109 7.03 5.68 -3.65
C PRO A 109 8.14 4.64 -3.49
N MET A 110 7.82 3.36 -3.69
CA MET A 110 8.83 2.32 -3.81
C MET A 110 9.76 2.59 -5.00
N LEU A 111 11.06 2.65 -4.74
CA LEU A 111 12.10 2.73 -5.75
C LEU A 111 12.66 1.33 -6.02
N TYR A 112 12.65 0.92 -7.28
CA TYR A 112 13.15 -0.38 -7.71
C TYR A 112 13.85 -0.29 -9.06
N GLU A 113 14.82 -1.17 -9.27
CA GLU A 113 15.44 -1.39 -10.57
C GLU A 113 14.67 -2.50 -11.31
N ALA A 114 14.17 -2.19 -12.51
CA ALA A 114 13.46 -3.15 -13.35
C ALA A 114 14.43 -3.80 -14.33
N GLN A 115 14.46 -5.13 -14.36
CA GLN A 115 15.31 -5.90 -15.27
C GLN A 115 14.44 -6.64 -16.28
N LYS A 116 14.87 -6.64 -17.54
CA LYS A 116 14.25 -7.39 -18.62
C LYS A 116 15.33 -8.10 -19.41
N ILE A 117 15.22 -9.41 -19.50
CA ILE A 117 16.11 -10.27 -20.29
C ILE A 117 15.29 -10.81 -21.45
N LEU A 118 15.78 -10.59 -22.67
CA LEU A 118 15.24 -11.16 -23.88
C LEU A 118 16.23 -12.21 -24.38
N ALA A 119 15.75 -13.42 -24.64
CA ALA A 119 16.57 -14.51 -25.17
C ALA A 119 15.85 -15.17 -26.34
N THR A 120 16.59 -15.51 -27.39
CA THR A 120 16.06 -16.30 -28.50
C THR A 120 16.72 -17.68 -28.47
N ILE A 121 15.92 -18.74 -28.35
CA ILE A 121 16.41 -20.12 -28.30
C ILE A 121 15.69 -20.88 -29.40
N VAL A 122 16.45 -21.38 -30.39
CA VAL A 122 15.94 -22.11 -31.57
C VAL A 122 14.69 -21.41 -32.13
N GLU A 123 14.87 -20.14 -32.53
CA GLU A 123 13.83 -19.26 -33.11
C GLU A 123 12.67 -18.84 -32.19
N THR A 124 12.60 -19.34 -30.97
CA THR A 124 11.59 -18.93 -29.99
C THR A 124 12.09 -17.77 -29.14
N ALA A 125 11.33 -16.67 -29.09
CA ALA A 125 11.63 -15.53 -28.22
C ALA A 125 11.08 -15.74 -26.80
N TRP A 126 11.95 -15.60 -25.82
CA TRP A 126 11.68 -15.68 -24.39
C TRP A 126 11.89 -14.32 -23.74
N GLU A 127 11.04 -14.01 -22.77
CA GLU A 127 11.15 -12.80 -21.96
C GLU A 127 11.12 -13.16 -20.48
N ALA A 128 12.19 -12.82 -19.76
CA ALA A 128 12.22 -12.85 -18.30
C ALA A 128 12.21 -11.42 -17.75
N ARG A 129 11.43 -11.19 -16.69
CA ARG A 129 11.35 -9.89 -15.99
C ARG A 129 11.73 -10.08 -14.52
N GLY A 130 12.58 -9.18 -14.03
CA GLY A 130 12.98 -9.11 -12.62
C GLY A 130 12.78 -7.71 -12.06
N ARG A 131 12.72 -7.61 -10.74
CA ARG A 131 12.78 -6.33 -10.02
C ARG A 131 13.66 -6.47 -8.79
N MET A 132 14.51 -5.48 -8.54
CA MET A 132 15.27 -5.34 -7.31
C MET A 132 14.79 -4.09 -6.58
N ILE A 133 14.30 -4.22 -5.35
CA ILE A 133 13.86 -3.08 -4.54
C ILE A 133 15.09 -2.35 -4.02
N ILE A 134 15.20 -1.06 -4.29
CA ILE A 134 16.27 -0.18 -3.81
C ILE A 134 15.81 0.50 -2.52
N GLU A 135 14.62 1.10 -2.56
CA GLU A 135 13.95 1.68 -1.40
C GLU A 135 12.50 1.19 -1.39
N PRO A 136 12.01 0.63 -0.27
CA PRO A 136 10.66 0.09 -0.21
C PRO A 136 9.58 1.19 -0.23
N GLY A 137 9.89 2.40 0.26
CA GLY A 137 8.89 3.46 0.40
C GLY A 137 7.68 2.98 1.22
N TRP A 138 6.47 3.32 0.78
CA TRP A 138 5.22 2.88 1.44
C TRP A 138 5.07 1.34 1.55
N THR A 139 5.70 0.54 0.66
CA THR A 139 5.56 -0.93 0.71
C THR A 139 6.33 -1.55 1.88
N GLY A 140 7.27 -0.81 2.47
CA GLY A 140 8.03 -1.26 3.63
C GLY A 140 7.16 -1.45 4.87
N PHE A 141 6.07 -0.69 4.99
CA PHE A 141 5.15 -0.81 6.12
C PHE A 141 4.47 -2.19 6.16
N ALA A 142 3.98 -2.67 5.02
CA ALA A 142 3.38 -4.01 4.92
C ALA A 142 4.39 -5.13 5.17
N ALA A 143 5.65 -4.94 4.76
CA ALA A 143 6.72 -5.92 5.00
C ALA A 143 7.12 -6.00 6.48
N GLU A 144 7.10 -4.87 7.21
CA GLU A 144 7.32 -4.83 8.65
C GLU A 144 6.21 -5.63 9.40
N GLU A 145 4.95 -5.52 9.00
CA GLU A 145 3.83 -6.29 9.57
C GLU A 145 3.96 -7.80 9.30
N ASP A 146 4.25 -8.20 8.05
CA ASP A 146 4.41 -9.61 7.66
C ASP A 146 5.59 -10.28 8.39
N ASP A 147 6.71 -9.57 8.58
CA ASP A 147 7.89 -10.08 9.29
C ASP A 147 7.64 -10.21 10.81
N GLU A 148 6.89 -9.30 11.42
CA GLU A 148 6.49 -9.42 12.83
C GLU A 148 5.57 -10.62 13.06
N ASP A 149 4.59 -10.84 12.19
CA ASP A 149 3.69 -11.98 12.25
C ASP A 149 4.42 -13.30 11.94
N ALA A 150 5.40 -13.28 11.03
CA ALA A 150 6.26 -14.42 10.76
C ALA A 150 7.19 -14.75 11.95
N LYS A 151 7.71 -13.74 12.67
CA LYS A 151 8.51 -13.93 13.89
C LYS A 151 7.68 -14.49 15.05
N LYS A 152 6.40 -14.12 15.16
CA LYS A 152 5.47 -14.68 16.16
C LYS A 152 5.10 -16.15 15.88
N LYS A 153 5.24 -16.63 14.63
CA LYS A 153 4.74 -17.94 14.18
C LYS A 153 5.81 -19.01 13.91
N ARG A 154 7.11 -18.76 14.08
CA ARG A 154 8.16 -19.76 13.74
C ARG A 154 8.97 -20.21 14.96
N PRO A 155 8.95 -21.51 15.33
CA PRO A 155 10.10 -22.12 16.00
C PRO A 155 11.25 -22.25 15.00
N ASN A 156 12.45 -21.96 15.49
CA ASN A 156 13.70 -21.90 14.75
C ASN A 156 14.00 -23.18 13.96
N SER A 157 13.97 -23.12 12.63
CA SER A 157 14.67 -24.08 11.78
C SER A 157 15.26 -23.38 10.55
N ARG A 158 16.59 -23.36 10.49
CA ARG A 158 17.39 -22.91 9.36
C ARG A 158 17.50 -24.05 8.35
N CYS A 159 17.10 -23.82 7.11
CA CYS A 159 17.54 -24.64 5.97
C CYS A 159 18.35 -23.76 5.00
N ARG A 160 19.60 -24.18 4.73
CA ARG A 160 20.48 -23.63 3.69
C ARG A 160 20.12 -24.29 2.35
N PRO A 161 20.03 -23.56 1.23
CA PRO A 161 20.05 -24.19 -0.08
C PRO A 161 21.49 -24.36 -0.57
N SER A 162 21.83 -25.59 -0.92
CA SER A 162 22.99 -25.96 -1.74
C SER A 162 22.49 -26.18 -3.16
N ALA A 163 22.90 -25.35 -4.11
CA ALA A 163 22.81 -25.66 -5.53
C ALA A 163 23.93 -24.94 -6.28
N THR A 164 24.85 -25.73 -6.82
CA THR A 164 25.93 -25.29 -7.70
C THR A 164 25.36 -25.07 -9.11
N MET A 165 25.45 -23.85 -9.64
CA MET A 165 25.21 -23.56 -11.07
C MET A 165 26.54 -23.34 -11.79
N THR A 166 26.69 -23.97 -12.94
CA THR A 166 27.82 -23.79 -13.88
C THR A 166 27.72 -22.45 -14.62
N PRO A 167 28.85 -21.84 -15.03
CA PRO A 167 28.85 -20.48 -15.61
C PRO A 167 28.48 -20.48 -17.09
N TYR A 168 27.57 -19.59 -17.50
CA TYR A 168 27.31 -19.22 -18.89
C TYR A 168 27.74 -17.76 -19.12
N SER A 169 28.52 -17.52 -20.17
CA SER A 169 29.09 -16.19 -20.49
C SER A 169 28.02 -15.18 -20.90
N ALA A 170 28.09 -13.98 -20.31
CA ALA A 170 27.15 -12.89 -20.53
C ALA A 170 27.51 -12.01 -21.75
N PRO A 171 26.53 -11.60 -22.58
CA PRO A 171 26.73 -10.51 -23.53
C PRO A 171 26.65 -9.14 -22.84
N THR A 172 27.41 -8.18 -23.38
CA THR A 172 27.64 -6.83 -22.84
C THR A 172 26.40 -5.95 -22.70
N TRP A 173 26.44 -5.11 -21.66
CA TRP A 173 25.38 -4.29 -21.11
C TRP A 173 25.32 -2.87 -21.71
N THR A 174 24.11 -2.35 -21.88
CA THR A 174 23.85 -0.91 -22.02
C THR A 174 22.63 -0.52 -21.17
N PRO A 175 22.74 0.47 -20.27
CA PRO A 175 21.64 0.89 -19.40
C PRO A 175 20.64 1.76 -20.17
N SER A 176 19.33 1.51 -19.97
CA SER A 176 18.29 2.48 -20.34
C SER A 176 17.47 2.84 -19.10
N LYS A 177 17.39 4.13 -18.77
CA LYS A 177 16.55 4.65 -17.68
C LYS A 177 15.10 4.73 -18.15
N ARG A 178 14.16 4.09 -17.47
CA ARG A 178 12.72 4.30 -17.67
C ARG A 178 12.04 4.62 -16.34
N ARG A 179 11.11 5.58 -16.38
CA ARG A 179 10.28 5.99 -15.24
C ARG A 179 9.36 4.85 -14.76
N PRO A 180 9.03 4.78 -13.46
CA PRO A 180 8.21 3.71 -12.88
C PRO A 180 6.78 3.69 -13.46
N ARG A 181 6.21 2.48 -13.58
CA ARG A 181 4.82 2.27 -14.03
C ARG A 181 3.84 2.60 -12.91
N ARG A 182 2.72 3.23 -13.29
CA ARG A 182 1.55 3.47 -12.43
C ARG A 182 0.95 2.15 -11.91
N LEU A 183 0.30 2.23 -10.75
CA LEU A 183 -0.43 1.15 -10.07
C LEU A 183 -1.34 0.36 -11.05
N PRO A 184 -1.45 -0.97 -10.89
CA PRO A 184 -2.23 -1.80 -11.80
C PRO A 184 -3.73 -1.50 -11.69
N GLY A 185 -4.31 -1.04 -12.80
CA GLY A 185 -5.75 -1.13 -13.03
C GLY A 185 -6.10 -2.55 -13.46
N PHE A 186 -7.08 -3.17 -12.79
CA PHE A 186 -7.71 -4.39 -13.30
C PHE A 186 -8.28 -4.09 -14.69
N ARG A 187 -7.90 -4.92 -15.66
CA ARG A 187 -8.49 -4.90 -17.01
C ARG A 187 -9.97 -5.26 -16.87
N LYS A 188 -10.86 -4.45 -17.46
CA LYS A 188 -12.22 -4.87 -17.77
C LYS A 188 -12.13 -6.06 -18.73
N VAL A 189 -12.65 -7.20 -18.31
CA VAL A 189 -12.99 -8.31 -19.18
C VAL A 189 -14.29 -7.90 -19.89
N HIS A 190 -14.29 -7.93 -21.23
CA HIS A 190 -15.53 -7.93 -22.02
C HIS A 190 -15.97 -9.39 -22.17
#